data_AF-A0A1E4K5F9-F1
#
_entry.id   AF-A0A1E4K5F9-F1
#
_cell.length_a   1.000
_cell.length_b   1.000
_cell.length_c   1.000
_cell.angle_alpha   90.00
_cell.angle_beta   90.00
_cell.angle_gamma   90.00
#
_symmetry.space_group_name_H-M   'P 1'
#
loop_
_entity.id
_entity.type
_entity.pdbx_description
1 polymer ?
#
loop_
_entity_poly.entity_id
_entity_poly.type
_entity_poly.pdbx_seq_one_letter_code
_entity_poly.pdbx_strand_id
1 'polypeptide(L)'
;MIAAAALMNGTPAGAQPAIELPIAPGFWTNDTEKCATVHHGYVFDGTRWGALYYYGPNGSMGPAAELEPITQTRAGPDGFTQMQFGGYDGAGYFRIKRVETDRALYRVGAPFRDEIQEMDEPLIRCDFKAMSPKMQVAIRRFAPALAVR
;
A
#
# COMPACT_ATOMS: atom_id res chain seq x y z
N MET A 1 -7.74 -56.35 -22.18
CA MET A 1 -7.14 -55.50 -21.14
C MET A 1 -7.83 -54.15 -21.21
N ILE A 2 -8.61 -53.76 -20.20
CA ILE A 2 -9.31 -52.46 -20.16
C ILE A 2 -8.46 -51.54 -19.28
N ALA A 3 -7.94 -50.47 -19.88
CA ALA A 3 -7.24 -49.41 -19.17
C ALA A 3 -8.26 -48.44 -18.57
N ALA A 4 -8.20 -48.23 -17.26
CA ALA A 4 -8.98 -47.20 -16.57
C ALA A 4 -8.18 -45.88 -16.59
N ALA A 5 -8.72 -44.86 -17.27
CA ALA A 5 -8.20 -43.49 -17.19
C ALA A 5 -8.91 -42.77 -16.04
N ALA A 6 -8.17 -42.43 -14.99
CA ALA A 6 -8.65 -41.59 -13.90
C ALA A 6 -8.64 -40.12 -14.34
N LEU A 7 -9.82 -39.50 -14.46
CA LEU A 7 -9.96 -38.07 -14.68
C LEU A 7 -9.75 -37.36 -13.34
N MET A 8 -8.60 -36.71 -13.18
CA MET A 8 -8.34 -35.78 -12.09
C MET A 8 -9.12 -34.49 -12.37
N ASN A 9 -10.27 -34.32 -11.71
CA ASN A 9 -10.99 -33.05 -11.67
C ASN A 9 -10.20 -32.06 -10.81
N GLY A 10 -9.25 -31.34 -11.43
CA GLY A 10 -8.67 -30.15 -10.83
C GLY A 10 -9.76 -29.10 -10.67
N THR A 11 -10.21 -28.84 -9.45
CA THR A 11 -10.99 -27.64 -9.14
C THR A 11 -10.15 -26.42 -9.54
N PRO A 12 -10.67 -25.49 -10.37
CA PRO A 12 -9.96 -24.26 -10.65
C PRO A 12 -9.68 -23.57 -9.32
N ALA A 13 -8.41 -23.26 -9.08
CA ALA A 13 -8.01 -22.43 -7.95
C ALA A 13 -8.89 -21.17 -7.98
N GLY A 14 -9.72 -20.98 -6.96
CA GLY A 14 -10.61 -19.83 -6.88
C GLY A 14 -9.79 -18.56 -7.06
N ALA A 15 -10.17 -17.72 -8.02
CA ALA A 15 -9.55 -16.42 -8.23
C ALA A 15 -9.56 -15.68 -6.89
N GLN A 16 -8.39 -15.24 -6.43
CA GLN A 16 -8.30 -14.43 -5.22
C GLN A 16 -9.19 -13.20 -5.39
N PRO A 17 -9.97 -12.82 -4.37
CA PRO A 17 -10.75 -11.58 -4.42
C PRO A 17 -9.85 -10.42 -4.83
N ALA A 18 -10.35 -9.54 -5.70
CA ALA A 18 -9.59 -8.35 -6.09
C ALA A 18 -9.24 -7.52 -4.85
N ILE A 19 -8.01 -7.01 -4.79
CA ILE A 19 -7.61 -6.07 -3.74
C ILE A 19 -8.30 -4.74 -4.01
N GLU A 20 -9.28 -4.40 -3.17
CA GLU A 20 -10.04 -3.15 -3.28
C GLU A 20 -9.73 -2.25 -2.09
N LEU A 21 -8.89 -1.23 -2.33
CA LEU A 21 -8.73 -0.11 -1.41
C LEU A 21 -9.63 1.05 -1.83
N PRO A 22 -10.10 1.88 -0.87
CA PRO A 22 -10.98 3.00 -1.18
C PRO A 22 -10.27 4.19 -1.86
N ILE A 23 -8.98 4.05 -2.19
CA ILE A 23 -8.11 5.08 -2.75
C ILE A 23 -7.54 4.64 -4.10
N ALA A 24 -7.17 5.61 -4.95
CA ALA A 24 -6.52 5.30 -6.22
C ALA A 24 -5.07 4.84 -6.03
N PRO A 25 -4.54 3.97 -6.92
CA PRO A 25 -3.11 3.72 -7.01
C PRO A 25 -2.32 5.03 -7.17
N GLY A 26 -1.17 5.13 -6.50
CA GLY A 26 -0.36 6.33 -6.51
C GLY A 26 0.69 6.36 -5.42
N PHE A 27 1.49 7.44 -5.45
CA PHE A 27 2.35 7.82 -4.34
C PHE A 27 1.58 8.76 -3.41
N TRP A 28 1.56 8.42 -2.13
CA TRP A 28 0.85 9.13 -1.08
C TRP A 28 1.86 9.62 -0.05
N THR A 29 1.76 10.86 0.39
CA THR A 29 2.64 11.40 1.44
C THR A 29 1.83 12.24 2.42
N ASN A 30 2.41 12.60 3.56
CA ASN A 30 1.75 13.42 4.57
C ASN A 30 1.27 14.74 3.96
N ASP A 31 0.10 15.21 4.37
CA ASP A 31 -0.53 16.41 3.80
C ASP A 31 0.21 17.72 4.12
N THR A 32 1.18 17.67 5.04
CA THR A 32 2.12 18.75 5.35
C THR A 32 3.32 18.80 4.39
N GLU A 33 3.53 17.74 3.58
CA GLU A 33 4.64 17.64 2.63
C GLU A 33 4.29 18.29 1.28
N LYS A 34 5.32 18.59 0.48
CA LYS A 34 5.17 19.10 -0.88
C LYS A 34 5.65 18.06 -1.89
N CYS A 35 4.77 17.66 -2.81
CA CYS A 35 5.08 16.66 -3.84
C CYS A 35 6.41 16.93 -4.59
N ALA A 36 6.71 18.20 -4.88
CA ALA A 36 7.92 18.59 -5.62
C ALA A 36 9.24 18.36 -4.85
N THR A 37 9.21 18.27 -3.53
CA THR A 37 10.41 18.17 -2.67
C THR A 37 10.41 16.98 -1.72
N VAL A 38 9.30 16.25 -1.65
CA VAL A 38 9.15 15.10 -0.77
C VAL A 38 10.15 14.00 -1.15
N HIS A 39 10.63 13.30 -0.11
CA HIS A 39 11.60 12.22 -0.24
C HIS A 39 11.14 10.94 0.49
N HIS A 40 9.95 10.94 1.08
CA HIS A 40 9.36 9.79 1.76
C HIS A 40 7.83 9.79 1.62
N GLY A 41 7.23 8.61 1.65
CA GLY A 41 5.79 8.43 1.61
C GLY A 41 5.45 6.96 1.41
N TYR A 42 4.22 6.70 1.02
CA TYR A 42 3.67 5.39 0.76
C TYR A 42 3.36 5.20 -0.72
N VAL A 43 3.47 3.96 -1.18
CA VAL A 43 3.09 3.56 -2.53
C VAL A 43 1.93 2.60 -2.43
N PHE A 44 0.86 2.88 -3.18
CA PHE A 44 -0.16 1.89 -3.53
C PHE A 44 -0.10 1.62 -5.03
N ASP A 45 0.27 0.42 -5.45
CA ASP A 45 0.36 0.07 -6.88
C ASP A 45 -0.86 -0.71 -7.40
N GLY A 46 -1.90 -0.85 -6.58
CA GLY A 46 -3.08 -1.68 -6.86
C GLY A 46 -3.05 -3.03 -6.16
N THR A 47 -1.86 -3.53 -5.77
CA THR A 47 -1.72 -4.84 -5.10
C THR A 47 -0.80 -4.82 -3.88
N ARG A 48 0.12 -3.85 -3.81
CA ARG A 48 1.06 -3.66 -2.70
C ARG A 48 0.86 -2.30 -2.06
N TRP A 49 1.05 -2.25 -0.74
CA TRP A 49 1.11 -1.02 0.05
C TRP A 49 2.40 -1.00 0.85
N GLY A 50 3.01 0.17 1.01
CA GLY A 50 4.15 0.31 1.91
C GLY A 50 4.99 1.55 1.67
N ALA A 51 6.04 1.71 2.46
CA ALA A 51 6.86 2.92 2.45
C ALA A 51 7.84 2.93 1.26
N LEU A 52 8.08 4.12 0.71
CA LEU A 52 9.14 4.43 -0.23
C LEU A 52 9.82 5.71 0.24
N TYR A 53 11.12 5.63 0.53
CA TYR A 53 11.82 6.76 1.14
C TYR A 53 13.30 6.80 0.81
N TYR A 54 13.85 8.01 0.90
CA TYR A 54 15.26 8.28 1.05
C TYR A 54 15.55 8.62 2.51
N TYR A 55 16.72 8.22 2.98
CA TYR A 55 17.14 8.38 4.37
C TYR A 55 18.51 9.08 4.45
N GLY A 56 19.01 9.30 5.66
CA GLY A 56 20.20 10.12 5.91
C GLY A 56 19.94 11.62 5.76
N PRO A 57 20.93 12.48 6.08
CA PRO A 57 20.78 13.93 6.03
C PRO A 57 20.27 14.36 4.64
N ASN A 58 19.17 15.11 4.62
CA ASN A 58 18.51 15.62 3.42
C ASN A 58 18.15 14.53 2.39
N GLY A 59 17.86 13.31 2.85
CA GLY A 59 17.54 12.19 1.97
C GLY A 59 18.69 11.81 1.04
N SER A 60 19.95 11.93 1.48
CA SER A 60 21.14 11.64 0.66
C SER A 60 21.30 10.16 0.31
N MET A 61 20.72 9.25 1.09
CA MET A 61 20.84 7.79 0.94
C MET A 61 19.53 7.14 0.48
N GLY A 62 19.62 5.98 -0.16
CA GLY A 62 18.46 5.26 -0.72
C GLY A 62 18.38 5.36 -2.26
N PRO A 63 17.23 5.03 -2.87
CA PRO A 63 15.93 4.78 -2.23
C PRO A 63 15.82 3.39 -1.57
N ALA A 64 15.09 3.32 -0.47
CA ALA A 64 14.61 2.09 0.15
C ALA A 64 13.09 1.97 -0.03
N ALA A 65 12.59 0.75 -0.17
CA ALA A 65 11.18 0.46 -0.35
C ALA A 65 10.79 -0.77 0.47
N GLU A 66 9.71 -0.65 1.23
CA GLU A 66 9.14 -1.69 2.09
C GLU A 66 7.71 -1.96 1.62
N LEU A 67 7.58 -2.47 0.39
CA LEU A 67 6.29 -2.70 -0.26
C LEU A 67 5.81 -4.12 -0.01
N GLU A 68 4.72 -4.26 0.75
CA GLU A 68 4.15 -5.54 1.11
C GLU A 68 2.91 -5.87 0.27
N PRO A 69 2.79 -7.11 -0.25
CA PRO A 69 1.58 -7.56 -0.90
C PRO A 69 0.37 -7.55 0.04
N ILE A 70 -0.68 -6.86 -0.37
CA ILE A 70 -1.97 -6.93 0.30
C ILE A 70 -2.59 -8.27 -0.08
N THR A 71 -2.74 -9.16 0.89
CA THR A 71 -3.34 -10.48 0.67
C THR A 71 -4.85 -10.47 0.77
N GLN A 72 -5.40 -9.56 1.61
CA GLN A 72 -6.83 -9.39 1.81
C GLN A 72 -7.15 -7.96 2.23
N THR A 73 -8.39 -7.54 1.98
CA THR A 73 -8.95 -6.28 2.49
C THR A 73 -10.27 -6.57 3.19
N ARG A 74 -10.60 -5.79 4.21
CA ARG A 74 -11.88 -5.90 4.93
C ARG A 74 -12.39 -4.53 5.35
N ALA A 75 -13.71 -4.34 5.29
CA ALA A 75 -14.33 -3.15 5.85
C ALA A 75 -14.02 -3.06 7.36
N GLY A 76 -13.60 -1.88 7.79
CA GLY A 76 -13.30 -1.55 9.18
C GLY A 76 -14.26 -0.48 9.71
N PRO A 77 -14.11 -0.11 10.99
CA PRO A 77 -14.91 0.95 11.61
C PRO A 77 -14.69 2.31 10.92
N ASP A 78 -15.65 3.22 11.11
CA ASP A 78 -15.56 4.63 10.68
C ASP A 78 -15.25 4.87 9.20
N GLY A 79 -15.56 3.89 8.34
CA GLY A 79 -15.30 3.96 6.91
C GLY A 79 -13.85 3.65 6.51
N PHE A 80 -13.04 3.12 7.43
CA PHE A 80 -11.73 2.58 7.09
C PHE A 80 -11.85 1.24 6.36
N THR A 81 -10.87 0.94 5.52
CA THR A 81 -10.61 -0.39 4.97
C THR A 81 -9.32 -0.90 5.57
N GLN A 82 -9.36 -2.06 6.20
CA GLN A 82 -8.18 -2.72 6.75
C GLN A 82 -7.46 -3.53 5.68
N MET A 83 -6.15 -3.34 5.63
CA MET A 83 -5.20 -4.11 4.82
C MET A 83 -4.66 -5.27 5.66
N GLN A 84 -4.54 -6.43 5.02
CA GLN A 84 -3.82 -7.58 5.56
C GLN A 84 -2.63 -7.90 4.67
N PHE A 85 -1.46 -8.10 5.27
CA PHE A 85 -0.21 -8.42 4.60
C PHE A 85 0.24 -9.85 4.94
N GLY A 86 0.78 -10.57 3.97
CA GLY A 86 1.45 -11.86 4.19
C GLY A 86 0.63 -12.96 4.88
N GLY A 87 -0.71 -12.85 4.90
CA GLY A 87 -1.58 -13.77 5.64
C GLY A 87 -1.47 -13.67 7.17
N TYR A 88 -0.80 -12.64 7.69
CA TYR A 88 -0.68 -12.39 9.12
C TYR A 88 -1.97 -11.76 9.67
N ASP A 89 -2.54 -12.31 10.73
CA ASP A 89 -3.72 -11.77 11.43
C ASP A 89 -3.39 -11.54 12.91
N GLY A 90 -2.46 -10.61 13.16
CA GLY A 90 -2.13 -10.15 14.50
C GLY A 90 -3.09 -9.08 15.01
N ALA A 91 -2.91 -8.68 16.28
CA ALA A 91 -3.72 -7.63 16.89
C ALA A 91 -3.45 -6.23 16.29
N GLY A 92 -2.24 -6.02 15.74
CA GLY A 92 -1.92 -4.79 15.01
C GLY A 92 -2.59 -4.75 13.64
N TYR A 93 -2.80 -3.55 13.12
CA TYR A 93 -3.47 -3.38 11.84
C TYR A 93 -3.02 -2.12 11.10
N PHE A 94 -3.24 -2.16 9.79
CA PHE A 94 -3.06 -1.04 8.88
C PHE A 94 -4.37 -0.77 8.19
N ARG A 95 -4.85 0.47 8.24
CA ARG A 95 -6.16 0.87 7.74
C ARG A 95 -6.03 2.11 6.89
N ILE A 96 -6.85 2.21 5.86
CA ILE A 96 -6.93 3.41 5.04
C ILE A 96 -8.38 3.83 4.81
N LYS A 97 -8.63 5.12 4.91
CA LYS A 97 -9.93 5.74 4.63
C LYS A 97 -9.74 6.81 3.57
N ARG A 98 -10.59 6.80 2.54
CA ARG A 98 -10.65 7.92 1.60
C ARG A 98 -11.35 9.10 2.27
N VAL A 99 -10.76 10.28 2.17
CA VAL A 99 -11.36 11.54 2.61
C VAL A 99 -11.89 12.30 1.38
N GLU A 100 -11.05 12.45 0.36
CA GLU A 100 -11.38 13.02 -0.96
C GLU A 100 -10.67 12.21 -2.04
N THR A 101 -10.83 12.57 -3.33
CA THR A 101 -10.18 11.86 -4.45
C THR A 101 -8.67 11.70 -4.26
N ASP A 102 -7.99 12.77 -3.83
CA ASP A 102 -6.53 12.81 -3.64
C ASP A 102 -6.15 13.00 -2.17
N ARG A 103 -7.05 12.66 -1.24
CA ARG A 103 -6.80 12.72 0.21
C ARG A 103 -7.27 11.46 0.92
N ALA A 104 -6.47 10.99 1.86
CA ALA A 104 -6.77 9.81 2.65
C ALA A 104 -6.35 10.00 4.11
N LEU A 105 -6.83 9.12 4.98
CA LEU A 105 -6.34 8.96 6.34
C LEU A 105 -5.78 7.55 6.47
N TYR A 106 -4.49 7.45 6.76
CA TYR A 106 -3.81 6.19 7.01
C TYR A 106 -3.67 5.97 8.50
N ARG A 107 -4.19 4.86 9.01
CA ARG A 107 -4.16 4.51 10.43
C ARG A 107 -3.29 3.29 10.65
N VAL A 108 -2.36 3.42 11.59
CA VAL A 108 -1.59 2.30 12.14
C VAL A 108 -2.08 2.05 13.55
N GLY A 109 -2.58 0.84 13.80
CA GLY A 109 -2.90 0.35 15.13
C GLY A 109 -1.84 -0.62 15.60
N ALA A 110 -1.14 -0.30 16.69
CA ALA A 110 -0.11 -1.15 17.28
C ALA A 110 -0.54 -1.61 18.69
N PRO A 111 -0.43 -2.91 19.01
CA PRO A 111 -0.67 -3.39 20.37
C PRO A 111 0.32 -2.79 21.35
N PHE A 112 -0.18 -2.21 22.44
CA PHE A 112 0.62 -1.71 23.54
C PHE A 112 -0.03 -2.07 24.87
N ARG A 113 0.61 -2.98 25.61
CA ARG A 113 0.09 -3.52 26.89
C ARG A 113 -1.33 -4.07 26.74
N ASP A 114 -2.31 -3.38 27.31
CA ASP A 114 -3.73 -3.73 27.37
C ASP A 114 -4.60 -2.94 26.38
N GLU A 115 -3.99 -2.13 25.51
CA GLU A 115 -4.69 -1.30 24.51
C GLU A 115 -4.07 -1.40 23.10
N ILE A 116 -4.79 -0.84 22.12
CA ILE A 116 -4.25 -0.56 20.79
C ILE A 116 -3.96 0.94 20.73
N GLN A 117 -2.70 1.30 20.49
CA GLN A 117 -2.35 2.68 20.17
C GLN A 117 -2.55 2.91 18.68
N GLU A 118 -3.34 3.94 18.38
CA GLU A 118 -3.66 4.33 17.02
C GLU A 118 -2.92 5.63 16.66
N MET A 119 -2.30 5.63 15.49
CA MET A 119 -1.72 6.81 14.88
C MET A 119 -2.37 7.03 13.52
N ASP A 120 -2.88 8.24 13.32
CA ASP A 120 -3.48 8.69 12.08
C ASP A 120 -2.54 9.64 11.33
N GLU A 121 -2.32 9.34 10.06
CA GLU A 121 -1.54 10.14 9.12
C GLU A 121 -2.45 10.65 8.01
N PRO A 122 -2.75 11.96 7.97
CA PRO A 122 -3.43 12.57 6.84
C PRO A 122 -2.53 12.55 5.61
N LEU A 123 -3.02 11.97 4.52
CA LEU A 123 -2.24 11.79 3.29
C LEU A 123 -2.82 12.60 2.13
N ILE A 124 -1.94 13.06 1.25
CA ILE A 124 -2.24 13.57 -0.08
C ILE A 124 -1.63 12.67 -1.16
N ARG A 125 -2.30 12.52 -2.30
CA ARG A 125 -1.74 11.84 -3.48
C ARG A 125 -0.93 12.80 -4.32
N CYS A 126 0.28 12.41 -4.71
CA CYS A 126 1.12 13.18 -5.63
C CYS A 126 1.01 12.66 -7.07
N ASP A 127 0.83 13.58 -8.00
CA ASP A 127 1.01 13.30 -9.43
C ASP A 127 2.48 12.98 -9.71
N PHE A 128 2.72 11.93 -10.52
CA PHE A 128 4.06 11.48 -10.86
C PHE A 128 4.94 12.60 -11.46
N LYS A 129 4.38 13.45 -12.33
CA LYS A 129 5.08 14.58 -12.95
C LYS A 129 5.38 15.71 -11.97
N ALA A 130 4.57 15.87 -10.94
CA ALA A 130 4.76 16.89 -9.91
C ALA A 130 5.83 16.50 -8.88
N MET A 131 6.30 15.25 -8.88
CA MET A 131 7.34 14.79 -7.97
C MET A 131 8.74 15.23 -8.39
N SER A 132 9.65 15.29 -7.41
CA SER A 132 11.07 15.51 -7.67
C SER A 132 11.64 14.49 -8.66
N PRO A 133 12.63 14.85 -9.51
CA PRO A 133 13.26 13.91 -10.43
C PRO A 133 13.79 12.65 -9.71
N LYS A 134 14.26 12.83 -8.47
CA LYS A 134 14.75 11.77 -7.61
C LYS A 134 13.63 10.78 -7.23
N MET A 135 12.47 11.26 -6.79
CA MET A 135 11.31 10.40 -6.51
C MET A 135 10.73 9.76 -7.77
N GLN A 136 10.74 10.46 -8.91
CA GLN A 136 10.32 9.84 -10.17
C GLN A 136 11.19 8.62 -10.54
N VAL A 137 12.51 8.69 -10.31
CA VAL A 137 13.41 7.54 -10.50
C VAL A 137 13.06 6.41 -9.53
N ALA A 138 12.80 6.73 -8.26
CA ALA A 138 12.41 5.74 -7.26
C ALA A 138 11.09 5.02 -7.62
N ILE A 139 10.06 5.76 -8.04
CA ILE A 139 8.79 5.19 -8.48
C ILE A 139 8.96 4.31 -9.71
N ARG A 140 9.73 4.75 -10.72
CA ARG A 140 10.04 3.90 -11.90
C ARG A 140 10.70 2.57 -11.50
N ARG A 141 11.53 2.57 -10.45
CA ARG A 141 12.22 1.37 -9.97
C ARG A 141 11.29 0.42 -9.21
N PHE A 142 10.48 0.93 -8.29
CA PHE A 142 9.75 0.10 -7.33
C PHE A 142 8.26 -0.08 -7.63
N ALA A 143 7.65 0.84 -8.38
CA ALA A 143 6.25 0.82 -8.77
C ALA A 143 6.06 1.36 -10.20
N PRO A 144 6.63 0.69 -11.22
CA PRO A 144 6.68 1.19 -12.59
C PRO A 144 5.30 1.46 -13.20
N ALA A 145 4.26 0.74 -12.78
CA ALA A 145 2.87 0.97 -13.21
C ALA A 145 2.34 2.37 -12.84
N LEU A 146 2.92 3.00 -11.81
CA LEU A 146 2.58 4.36 -11.38
C LEU A 146 3.39 5.44 -12.10
N ALA A 147 4.42 5.08 -12.87
CA ALA A 147 5.21 6.00 -13.66
C ALA A 147 4.50 6.38 -14.98
N VAL A 148 3.20 6.66 -14.90
CA VAL A 148 2.37 7.06 -16.02
C VAL A 148 2.46 8.57 -16.26
N ARG A 149 2.27 8.95 -17.52
CA ARG A 149 2.29 10.34 -17.98
C ARG A 149 1.09 11.10 -17.45
#